data_AF-G7L5S7-F1
#
_entry.id   AF-G7L5S7-F1
#
_cell.length_a   1.000
_cell.length_b   1.000
_cell.length_c   1.000
_cell.angle_alpha   90.00
_cell.angle_beta   90.00
_cell.angle_gamma   90.00
#
_symmetry.space_group_name_H-M   'P 1'
#
loop_
_entity.id
_entity.type
_entity.pdbx_description
1 polymer ?
#
loop_
_entity_poly.entity_id
_entity_poly.type
_entity_poly.pdbx_seq_one_letter_code
_entity_poly.pdbx_strand_id
1 'polypeptide(L)'
;MLLDEDSLLKAVANQPVSVSIDMRGMFKFYSSGIFTGECRTKPNHAVTIVGYGTSKDGIKYWLVKNSWSKRWGEKGYIRIKRDIDAKEGLCGIAMKPSYPINYQQHRIKLSKYRISTSWLPTLTGPV
;
A
#
# COMPACT_ATOMS: atom_id res chain seq x y z
N MET A 1 6.55 -10.39 5.43
CA MET A 1 5.40 -10.52 4.50
C MET A 1 4.31 -9.63 5.07
N LEU A 2 3.84 -8.61 4.34
CA LEU A 2 2.74 -7.77 4.84
C LEU A 2 1.45 -8.59 4.64
N LEU A 3 0.70 -8.84 5.70
CA LEU A 3 -0.48 -9.71 5.66
C LEU A 3 -1.75 -9.01 6.15
N ASP A 4 -1.68 -7.69 6.34
CA ASP A 4 -2.76 -6.90 6.91
C ASP A 4 -2.75 -5.47 6.35
N GLU A 5 -3.89 -4.77 6.43
CA GLU A 5 -4.06 -3.43 5.89
C GLU A 5 -3.23 -2.35 6.62
N ASP A 6 -2.86 -2.55 7.89
CA ASP A 6 -2.04 -1.59 8.64
C ASP A 6 -0.57 -1.62 8.17
N SER A 7 -0.02 -2.83 8.03
CA SER A 7 1.27 -3.07 7.40
C SER A 7 1.31 -2.55 5.96
N LEU A 8 0.23 -2.76 5.19
CA LEU A 8 0.09 -2.23 3.83
C LEU A 8 0.03 -0.69 3.84
N LEU A 9 -0.70 -0.08 4.77
CA LEU A 9 -0.80 1.37 4.91
C LEU A 9 0.56 2.01 5.16
N LYS A 10 1.34 1.44 6.08
CA LYS A 10 2.72 1.86 6.36
C LYS A 10 3.61 1.79 5.12
N ALA A 11 3.48 0.73 4.32
CA ALA A 11 4.24 0.60 3.07
C ALA A 11 3.82 1.65 2.02
N VAL A 12 2.51 1.82 1.81
CA VAL A 12 1.95 2.79 0.85
C VAL A 12 2.30 4.23 1.23
N ALA A 13 2.40 4.54 2.53
CA ALA A 13 2.84 5.84 3.01
C ALA A 13 4.31 6.16 2.62
N ASN A 14 5.12 5.15 2.33
CA ASN A 14 6.52 5.32 1.93
C ASN A 14 6.71 5.31 0.42
N GLN A 15 5.94 4.51 -0.32
CA GLN A 15 6.05 4.36 -1.77
C GLN A 15 4.84 3.62 -2.37
N PRO A 16 4.64 3.67 -3.70
CA PRO A 16 3.65 2.82 -4.36
C PRO A 16 3.91 1.32 -4.09
N VAL A 17 2.83 0.56 -3.92
CA VAL A 17 2.88 -0.89 -3.63
C VAL A 17 2.12 -1.66 -4.69
N SER A 18 2.77 -2.66 -5.29
CA SER A 18 2.11 -3.60 -6.19
C SER A 18 1.28 -4.59 -5.39
N VAL A 19 0.05 -4.84 -5.81
CA VAL A 19 -0.89 -5.75 -5.14
C VAL A 19 -1.64 -6.61 -6.17
N SER A 20 -2.17 -7.74 -5.73
CA SER A 20 -3.09 -8.56 -6.52
C SER A 20 -4.50 -8.42 -5.96
N ILE A 21 -5.50 -8.21 -6.82
CA ILE A 21 -6.92 -8.13 -6.46
C ILE A 21 -7.77 -9.07 -7.30
N ASP A 22 -8.95 -9.43 -6.78
CA ASP A 22 -9.99 -10.13 -7.55
C ASP A 22 -10.84 -9.11 -8.33
N MET A 23 -10.63 -9.04 -9.64
CA MET A 23 -11.38 -8.16 -10.56
C MET A 23 -12.40 -8.93 -11.39
N ARG A 24 -13.37 -9.55 -10.72
CA ARG A 24 -14.56 -10.16 -11.35
C ARG A 24 -15.79 -9.25 -11.22
N GLY A 25 -16.79 -9.49 -12.06
CA GLY A 25 -18.09 -8.82 -11.97
C GLY A 25 -18.03 -7.30 -12.21
N MET A 26 -18.55 -6.54 -11.24
CA MET A 26 -18.82 -5.10 -11.35
C MET A 26 -17.58 -4.22 -11.53
N PHE A 27 -16.38 -4.75 -11.27
CA PHE A 27 -15.12 -4.04 -11.50
C PHE A 27 -14.96 -3.51 -12.93
N LYS A 28 -15.42 -4.28 -13.93
CA LYS A 28 -15.30 -3.87 -15.34
C LYS A 28 -16.11 -2.62 -15.66
N PHE A 29 -17.18 -2.38 -14.90
CA PHE A 29 -18.11 -1.27 -15.10
C PHE A 29 -17.85 -0.10 -14.15
N TYR A 30 -16.84 -0.19 -13.28
CA TYR A 30 -16.47 0.91 -12.40
C TYR A 30 -16.15 2.18 -13.21
N SER A 31 -16.80 3.28 -12.86
CA SER A 31 -16.61 4.60 -13.47
C SER A 31 -16.14 5.64 -12.47
N SER A 32 -16.70 5.67 -11.26
CA SER A 32 -16.36 6.65 -10.22
C SER A 32 -16.85 6.22 -8.83
N GLY A 33 -16.42 6.97 -7.81
CA GLY A 33 -16.84 6.77 -6.42
C GLY A 33 -15.91 5.85 -5.64
N ILE A 34 -16.28 5.50 -4.41
CA ILE A 34 -15.56 4.49 -3.64
C ILE A 34 -16.21 3.15 -3.91
N PHE A 35 -15.44 2.24 -4.50
CA PHE A 35 -15.87 0.88 -4.76
C PHE A 35 -16.04 0.12 -3.44
N THR A 36 -17.27 -0.32 -3.21
CA THR A 36 -17.72 -1.13 -2.06
C THR A 36 -18.40 -2.43 -2.51
N GLY A 37 -18.35 -2.72 -3.81
CA GLY A 37 -19.03 -3.87 -4.41
C GLY A 37 -18.42 -5.20 -3.99
N GLU A 38 -19.18 -6.26 -4.23
CA GLU A 38 -18.76 -7.62 -3.93
C GLU A 38 -17.59 -8.08 -4.79
N CYS A 39 -16.65 -8.74 -4.14
CA CYS A 39 -15.52 -9.43 -4.76
C CYS A 39 -15.12 -10.61 -3.86
N ARG A 40 -14.50 -11.64 -4.44
CA ARG A 40 -13.98 -12.76 -3.66
C ARG A 40 -12.52 -12.47 -3.26
N THR A 41 -11.92 -13.42 -2.55
CA THR A 41 -10.50 -13.40 -2.16
C THR A 41 -9.69 -14.36 -3.03
N LYS A 42 -9.95 -14.36 -4.35
CA LYS A 42 -9.17 -15.13 -5.34
C LYS A 42 -8.51 -14.18 -6.36
N PRO A 43 -7.45 -13.44 -5.95
CA PRO A 43 -6.81 -12.44 -6.80
C PRO A 43 -6.38 -12.99 -8.15
N ASN A 44 -6.72 -12.27 -9.21
CA ASN A 44 -6.44 -12.66 -10.60
C ASN A 44 -5.89 -11.49 -11.44
N HIS A 45 -5.76 -10.30 -10.88
CA HIS A 45 -5.29 -9.12 -11.58
C HIS A 45 -4.31 -8.31 -10.72
N ALA A 46 -3.23 -7.85 -11.34
CA ALA A 46 -2.19 -7.07 -10.68
C ALA A 46 -2.40 -5.56 -10.92
N VAL A 47 -2.32 -4.79 -9.84
CA VAL A 47 -2.51 -3.33 -9.83
C VAL A 47 -1.51 -2.68 -8.87
N THR A 48 -1.48 -1.35 -8.84
CA THR A 48 -0.59 -0.61 -7.94
C THR A 48 -1.40 0.33 -7.06
N ILE A 49 -1.25 0.20 -5.74
CA ILE A 49 -1.70 1.22 -4.80
C ILE A 49 -0.72 2.38 -4.86
N VAL A 50 -1.22 3.56 -5.20
CA VAL A 50 -0.42 4.79 -5.32
C VAL A 50 -0.71 5.81 -4.21
N GLY A 51 -1.70 5.52 -3.37
CA GLY A 51 -2.04 6.36 -2.23
C GLY A 51 -3.25 5.82 -1.47
N TYR A 52 -3.70 6.60 -0.50
CA TYR A 52 -4.88 6.33 0.31
C TYR A 52 -5.50 7.67 0.73
N GLY A 53 -6.73 7.62 1.24
CA GLY A 53 -7.38 8.81 1.77
C GLY A 53 -8.66 8.48 2.53
N THR A 54 -9.40 9.54 2.84
CA THR A 54 -10.71 9.51 3.47
C THR A 54 -11.62 10.45 2.68
N SER A 55 -12.83 10.00 2.32
CA SER A 55 -13.82 10.86 1.67
C SER A 55 -14.36 11.92 2.63
N LYS A 56 -15.12 12.88 2.09
CA LYS A 56 -15.85 13.87 2.90
C LYS A 56 -16.82 13.21 3.89
N ASP A 57 -17.37 12.06 3.53
CA ASP A 57 -18.31 11.28 4.36
C ASP A 57 -17.59 10.31 5.32
N GLY A 58 -16.27 10.45 5.49
CA GLY A 58 -15.50 9.63 6.43
C GLY A 58 -15.10 8.24 5.90
N ILE A 59 -15.37 7.91 4.63
CA ILE A 59 -15.06 6.58 4.07
C ILE A 59 -13.58 6.52 3.67
N LYS A 60 -12.83 5.64 4.33
CA LYS A 60 -11.42 5.36 4.01
C LYS A 60 -11.31 4.58 2.69
N TYR A 61 -10.32 4.93 1.87
CA TYR A 61 -10.08 4.26 0.59
C TYR A 61 -8.59 4.09 0.27
N TRP A 62 -8.31 3.09 -0.56
CA TRP A 62 -7.08 2.91 -1.34
C TRP A 62 -7.23 3.60 -2.70
N LEU A 63 -6.24 4.39 -3.13
CA LEU A 63 -6.16 4.90 -4.49
C LEU A 63 -5.30 3.95 -5.33
N VAL A 64 -5.94 3.29 -6.30
CA VAL A 64 -5.34 2.20 -7.05
C VAL A 64 -5.27 2.56 -8.53
N LYS A 65 -4.08 2.44 -9.11
CA LYS A 65 -3.82 2.61 -10.54
C LYS A 65 -4.04 1.29 -11.27
N ASN A 66 -4.86 1.32 -12.32
CA ASN A 66 -5.11 0.18 -13.20
C ASN A 66 -4.37 0.33 -14.55
N SER A 67 -4.39 -0.73 -15.37
CA SER A 67 -3.71 -0.84 -16.66
C SER A 67 -4.65 -0.83 -17.87
N TRP A 68 -5.93 -0.46 -17.70
CA TRP A 68 -6.99 -0.56 -18.72
C TRP A 68 -7.33 0.77 -19.41
N SER A 69 -6.32 1.59 -19.75
CA SER A 69 -6.48 2.94 -20.30
C SER A 69 -7.05 3.97 -19.31
N LYS A 70 -6.88 5.26 -19.65
CA LYS A 70 -7.40 6.39 -18.89
C LYS A 70 -8.92 6.55 -19.01
N ARG A 71 -9.57 5.86 -19.95
CA ARG A 71 -11.03 5.91 -20.13
C ARG A 71 -11.80 5.10 -19.09
N TRP A 72 -11.14 4.15 -18.43
CA TRP A 72 -11.74 3.33 -17.39
C TRP A 72 -11.65 4.02 -16.03
N GLY A 73 -12.70 3.93 -15.22
CA GLY A 73 -12.73 4.50 -13.88
C GLY A 73 -12.43 6.00 -13.84
N GLU A 74 -11.77 6.42 -12.78
CA GLU A 74 -11.43 7.82 -12.53
C GLU A 74 -10.09 8.14 -13.19
N LYS A 75 -10.11 8.33 -14.53
CA LYS A 75 -8.89 8.57 -15.33
C LYS A 75 -7.88 7.42 -15.28
N GLY A 76 -8.35 6.18 -15.21
CA GLY A 76 -7.51 4.96 -15.09
C GLY A 76 -7.28 4.50 -13.65
N TYR A 77 -7.92 5.15 -12.66
CA TYR A 77 -7.81 4.83 -11.25
C TYR A 77 -9.14 4.32 -10.70
N ILE A 78 -9.05 3.61 -9.58
CA ILE A 78 -10.18 3.22 -8.74
C ILE A 78 -9.89 3.56 -7.29
N ARG A 79 -10.91 4.00 -6.57
CA ARG A 79 -10.87 4.11 -5.12
C ARG A 79 -11.56 2.89 -4.52
N ILE A 80 -10.83 2.04 -3.81
CA ILE A 80 -11.36 0.81 -3.20
C ILE A 80 -11.53 1.06 -1.71
N LYS A 81 -12.67 0.69 -1.10
CA LYS A 81 -12.88 0.85 0.34
C LYS A 81 -11.77 0.15 1.12
N ARG A 82 -11.23 0.86 2.09
CA ARG A 82 -10.18 0.44 3.02
C ARG A 82 -10.75 0.40 4.42
N ASP A 83 -10.06 -0.29 5.32
CA ASP A 83 -10.37 -0.40 6.75
C ASP A 83 -11.68 -1.17 6.93
N ILE A 84 -11.69 -2.40 6.41
CA ILE A 84 -12.79 -3.34 6.54
C ILE A 84 -12.39 -4.47 7.50
N ASP A 85 -13.38 -5.16 8.06
CA ASP A 85 -13.13 -6.22 9.04
C ASP A 85 -12.39 -7.45 8.46
N ALA A 86 -12.47 -7.66 7.14
CA ALA A 86 -11.78 -8.75 6.47
C ALA A 86 -10.27 -8.48 6.38
N LYS A 87 -9.46 -9.36 6.96
CA LYS A 87 -7.99 -9.24 7.03
C LYS A 87 -7.32 -9.18 5.66
N GLU A 88 -7.92 -9.84 4.68
CA GLU A 88 -7.47 -9.87 3.29
C GLU A 88 -7.65 -8.52 2.59
N GLY A 89 -8.39 -7.59 3.20
CA GLY A 89 -8.84 -6.34 2.58
C GLY A 89 -9.86 -6.60 1.48
N LEU A 90 -10.52 -5.53 1.01
CA LEU A 90 -11.54 -5.67 -0.02
C LEU A 90 -10.91 -6.25 -1.29
N CYS A 91 -11.49 -7.34 -1.82
CA CYS A 91 -11.02 -8.06 -3.00
C CYS A 91 -9.65 -8.73 -2.86
N GLY A 92 -9.22 -8.97 -1.62
CA GLY A 92 -7.92 -9.60 -1.34
C GLY A 92 -6.73 -8.66 -1.50
N ILE A 93 -6.95 -7.34 -1.51
CA ILE A 93 -5.92 -6.33 -1.78
C ILE A 93 -4.71 -6.39 -0.82
N ALA A 94 -4.89 -6.91 0.39
CA ALA A 94 -3.83 -7.07 1.39
C ALA A 94 -3.17 -8.47 1.37
N MET A 95 -3.61 -9.40 0.52
CA MET A 95 -3.11 -10.79 0.52
C MET A 95 -1.72 -10.94 -0.12
N LYS A 96 -1.42 -10.20 -1.18
CA LYS A 96 -0.17 -10.33 -1.96
C LYS A 96 0.48 -8.98 -2.30
N PRO A 97 0.83 -8.14 -1.30
CA PRO A 97 1.53 -6.89 -1.54
C PRO A 97 3.04 -7.11 -1.72
N SER A 98 3.64 -6.36 -2.64
CA SER A 98 5.09 -6.29 -2.82
C SER A 98 5.53 -4.92 -3.33
N TYR A 99 6.75 -4.53 -2.97
CA TYR A 99 7.35 -3.29 -3.43
C TYR A 99 8.86 -3.47 -3.57
N PRO A 100 9.50 -2.77 -4.53
CA PRO A 100 10.95 -2.79 -4.64
C PRO A 100 11.60 -2.04 -3.48
N ILE A 101 12.82 -2.46 -3.12
CA ILE A 101 13.69 -1.71 -2.23
C ILE A 101 14.85 -1.13 -3.03
N ASN A 102 15.04 0.18 -2.96
CA ASN A 102 16.23 0.81 -3.50
C ASN A 102 17.36 0.72 -2.46
N TYR A 103 18.27 -0.24 -2.65
CA TYR A 103 19.38 -0.50 -1.73
C TYR A 103 20.29 0.72 -1.50
N GLN A 104 20.53 1.55 -2.52
CA GLN A 104 21.38 2.73 -2.40
C GLN A 104 20.72 3.79 -1.51
N GLN A 105 19.43 4.06 -1.74
CA GLN A 105 18.66 5.00 -0.93
C GLN A 105 18.47 4.49 0.51
N HIS A 106 18.36 3.18 0.69
CA HIS A 106 18.23 2.56 2.01
C HIS A 106 19.51 2.72 2.85
N ARG A 107 20.69 2.53 2.25
CA ARG A 107 21.98 2.76 2.94
C ARG A 107 22.17 4.22 3.37
N ILE A 108 21.78 5.18 2.54
CA ILE A 108 21.89 6.61 2.85
C ILE A 108 20.96 6.99 4.01
N LYS A 109 19.74 6.42 4.08
CA LYS A 109 18.87 6.62 5.24
C LYS A 109 19.52 6.08 6.51
N LEU A 110 20.05 4.86 6.48
CA LEU A 110 20.70 4.25 7.66
C LEU A 110 21.97 4.99 8.09
N SER A 111 22.78 5.51 7.15
CA SER A 111 23.97 6.28 7.51
C SER A 111 23.63 7.58 8.24
N LYS A 112 22.51 8.22 7.91
CA LYS A 112 22.01 9.41 8.61
C LYS A 112 21.59 9.16 10.05
N TYR A 113 21.19 7.93 10.38
CA TYR A 113 20.81 7.52 11.75
C TYR A 113 21.93 6.82 12.52
N ARG A 114 23.13 6.68 11.93
CA ARG A 114 24.29 6.16 12.64
C ARG A 114 24.78 7.25 13.59
N ILE A 115 24.49 7.11 14.87
CA ILE A 115 25.02 7.98 15.93
C ILE A 115 26.54 7.98 15.78
N SER A 116 27.13 9.18 15.67
CA SER A 116 28.57 9.33 15.67
C SER A 116 29.12 8.73 16.97
N THR A 117 30.00 7.76 16.86
CA THR A 117 30.70 7.16 18.00
C THR A 117 31.65 8.14 18.69
N SER A 118 31.74 9.40 18.21
CA SER A 118 32.53 10.47 18.81
C SER A 118 31.99 11.00 20.15
N TRP A 119 30.79 10.55 20.58
CA TRP A 119 30.15 10.99 21.84
C TRP A 119 30.05 9.87 22.90
N LEU A 120 30.65 8.70 22.68
CA LEU A 120 30.74 7.69 23.72
C LEU A 120 31.84 8.11 24.73
N PRO A 121 31.52 8.36 26.01
CA PRO A 121 32.56 8.55 27.01
C PRO A 121 33.39 7.27 27.07
N THR A 122 34.70 7.42 26.88
CA THR A 122 35.68 6.33 27.03
C THR A 122 35.55 5.74 28.43
N LEU A 123 34.92 4.57 28.54
CA LEU A 123 34.97 3.75 29.75
C LEU A 123 36.35 3.09 29.80
N THR A 124 37.35 3.88 30.17
CA THR A 124 38.66 3.40 30.63
C THR A 124 38.81 3.82 32.08
N GLY A 125 38.19 3.08 32.99
CA GLY A 125 38.53 3.07 34.42
C GLY A 125 39.40 1.84 34.73
N PRO A 126 40.39 1.93 35.63
CA PRO A 126 41.41 0.90 35.81
C PRO A 126 40.87 -0.32 36.58
N VAL A 127 41.60 -1.42 36.36
CA VAL A 127 41.44 -2.82 36.79
C VAL A 127 41.04 -3.02 38.26
#